data_AF-A0A497I1B3-F1
#
_entry.id   AF-A0A497I1B3-F1
#
_cell.length_a   1.000
_cell.length_b   1.000
_cell.length_c   1.000
_cell.angle_alpha   90.00
_cell.angle_beta   90.00
_cell.angle_gamma   90.00
#
_symmetry.space_group_name_H-M   'P 1'
#
loop_
_entity.id
_entity.type
_entity.pdbx_description
1 polymer ?
#
loop_
_entity_poly.entity_id
_entity_poly.type
_entity_poly.pdbx_seq_one_letter_code
_entity_poly.pdbx_strand_id
1 'polypeptide(L)'
;MKSKERNGYRFILMALLKEKSLSLRELEEKSNILSDQFYTFGINLAYNIIPSRLHLDKDLHRRRDRKHEKDFDVESECENLIKKNMIILNKENKYELTEKGRKTAIESAEEIEKLADRIEKKLLSPSAAARNTVIVDFFLAVMKLLAGFLSGSVGLIADGADATVDTVSASLVWIGIKYKKEFLGTLIIIAMMFVTSISVGYESITKILQAITSEISPISMPYLVIIVEGIALISAAILYFYQRYVGKRNGSLALISQSIDSKNHIYVAVTIIIGAIFSIFGIHFVDALIGAFIAIRILIDGIGLLREVFSSIKGEEIDFSKYEIPFEKKWHLSRLETFRSWILYSIKEDNLKTRNELVTALERTFKPRYVPILSEFKFSLGEDFDFEGEFDNLIKPMLDEKLLIKEGDRFILTGEGKKRVDKVFSSMRYHQSK
;
A
#
# COMPACT_ATOMS: atom_id res chain seq x y z
N MET A 1 21.31 -3.96 -14.39
CA MET A 1 21.99 -5.27 -14.19
C MET A 1 22.74 -5.35 -12.86
N LYS A 2 23.63 -4.39 -12.51
CA LYS A 2 24.39 -4.38 -11.24
C LYS A 2 23.58 -4.32 -9.92
N SER A 3 22.32 -3.86 -9.92
CA SER A 3 21.50 -3.83 -8.69
C SER A 3 20.75 -5.13 -8.39
N LYS A 4 20.47 -5.95 -9.42
CA LYS A 4 19.75 -7.23 -9.27
C LYS A 4 20.66 -8.30 -8.66
N GLU A 5 21.92 -8.35 -9.09
CA GLU A 5 23.00 -9.18 -8.49
C GLU A 5 23.30 -8.81 -7.04
N ARG A 6 23.05 -7.56 -6.61
CA ARG A 6 23.35 -7.10 -5.24
C ARG A 6 22.37 -7.57 -4.18
N ASN A 7 21.12 -7.83 -4.54
CA ASN A 7 20.07 -8.16 -3.58
C ASN A 7 19.95 -9.67 -3.32
N GLY A 8 20.29 -10.47 -4.33
CA GLY A 8 20.14 -11.92 -4.31
C GLY A 8 21.00 -12.63 -3.26
N TYR A 9 22.32 -12.42 -3.29
CA TYR A 9 23.20 -13.05 -2.31
C TYR A 9 22.97 -12.52 -0.89
N ARG A 10 22.57 -11.25 -0.71
CA ARG A 10 22.28 -10.67 0.62
C ARG A 10 21.13 -11.41 1.28
N PHE A 11 20.09 -11.74 0.50
CA PHE A 11 18.96 -12.54 0.97
C PHE A 11 19.40 -13.91 1.52
N ILE A 12 20.16 -14.67 0.73
CA ILE A 12 20.63 -16.01 1.13
C ILE A 12 21.50 -15.93 2.38
N LEU A 13 22.46 -15.00 2.41
CA LEU A 13 23.36 -14.83 3.56
C LEU A 13 22.61 -14.46 4.84
N MET A 14 21.64 -13.56 4.77
CA MET A 14 20.82 -13.15 5.91
C MET A 14 19.90 -14.27 6.40
N ALA A 15 19.34 -15.07 5.48
CA ALA A 15 18.54 -16.25 5.84
C ALA A 15 19.38 -17.27 6.62
N LEU A 16 20.58 -17.57 6.13
CA LEU A 16 21.53 -18.48 6.79
C LEU A 16 22.06 -17.91 8.12
N LEU A 17 22.20 -16.58 8.24
CA LEU A 17 22.64 -15.94 9.48
C LEU A 17 21.66 -16.18 10.63
N LYS A 18 20.35 -16.14 10.35
CA LYS A 18 19.31 -16.34 11.36
C LYS A 18 19.02 -17.82 11.62
N GLU A 19 19.02 -18.67 10.60
CA GLU A 19 18.63 -20.09 10.75
C GLU A 19 19.80 -21.06 10.89
N LYS A 20 21.04 -20.57 10.88
CA LYS A 20 22.30 -21.31 11.00
C LYS A 20 22.61 -22.22 9.81
N SER A 21 21.69 -23.11 9.43
CA SER A 21 21.81 -23.98 8.25
C SER A 21 20.47 -24.16 7.53
N LEU A 22 20.48 -24.14 6.19
CA LEU A 22 19.29 -24.31 5.36
C LEU A 22 19.57 -25.22 4.17
N SER A 23 18.63 -26.08 3.83
CA SER A 23 18.65 -26.83 2.57
C SER A 23 18.36 -25.92 1.37
N LEU A 24 18.71 -26.36 0.16
CA LEU A 24 18.36 -25.64 -1.08
C LEU A 24 16.85 -25.36 -1.15
N ARG A 25 16.04 -26.38 -0.84
CA ARG A 25 14.58 -26.29 -0.82
C ARG A 25 14.08 -25.18 0.09
N GLU A 26 14.63 -25.07 1.31
CA GLU A 26 14.21 -24.04 2.26
C GLU A 26 14.61 -22.62 1.81
N LEU A 27 15.74 -22.46 1.12
CA LEU A 27 16.16 -21.18 0.55
C LEU A 27 15.26 -20.77 -0.64
N GLU A 28 14.89 -21.72 -1.49
CA GLU A 28 13.95 -21.52 -2.59
C GLU A 28 12.56 -21.15 -2.10
N GLU A 29 12.03 -21.89 -1.12
CA GLU A 29 10.74 -21.59 -0.47
C GLU A 29 10.72 -20.14 0.03
N LYS A 30 11.77 -19.71 0.75
CA LYS A 30 11.90 -18.34 1.25
C LYS A 30 12.00 -17.29 0.14
N SER A 31 12.79 -17.57 -0.91
CA SER A 31 12.97 -16.63 -2.03
C SER A 31 11.67 -16.44 -2.82
N ASN A 32 10.91 -17.51 -3.00
CA ASN A 32 9.63 -17.49 -3.68
C ASN A 32 8.58 -16.73 -2.86
N ILE A 33 8.54 -16.90 -1.53
CA ILE A 33 7.68 -16.08 -0.65
C ILE A 33 7.98 -14.59 -0.85
N LEU A 34 9.26 -14.20 -0.85
CA LEU A 34 9.66 -12.82 -1.10
C LEU A 34 9.22 -12.33 -2.50
N SER A 35 9.47 -13.12 -3.55
CA SER A 35 9.16 -12.76 -4.93
C SER A 35 7.65 -12.61 -5.18
N ASP A 36 6.86 -13.57 -4.70
CA ASP A 36 5.41 -13.60 -4.87
C ASP A 36 4.75 -12.39 -4.20
N GLN A 37 5.25 -11.99 -3.03
CA GLN A 37 4.78 -10.79 -2.35
C GLN A 37 5.14 -9.50 -3.08
N PHE A 38 6.40 -9.31 -3.49
CA PHE A 38 6.81 -8.08 -4.17
C PHE A 38 6.14 -7.94 -5.54
N TYR A 39 5.93 -9.05 -6.26
CA TYR A 39 5.27 -9.06 -7.56
C TYR A 39 3.75 -8.82 -7.43
N THR A 40 3.09 -9.51 -6.50
CA THR A 40 1.66 -9.32 -6.23
C THR A 40 1.37 -7.93 -5.66
N PHE A 41 2.26 -7.39 -4.82
CA PHE A 41 2.22 -6.02 -4.34
C PHE A 41 2.40 -5.00 -5.47
N GLY A 42 3.46 -5.13 -6.27
CA GLY A 42 3.78 -4.20 -7.36
C GLY A 42 2.74 -4.17 -8.47
N ILE A 43 2.17 -5.32 -8.84
CA ILE A 43 1.09 -5.41 -9.84
C ILE A 43 -0.20 -4.80 -9.31
N ASN A 44 -0.57 -5.05 -8.05
CA ASN A 44 -1.79 -4.47 -7.50
C ASN A 44 -1.67 -2.95 -7.36
N LEU A 45 -0.49 -2.42 -6.99
CA LEU A 45 -0.26 -0.98 -6.96
C LEU A 45 -0.38 -0.36 -8.37
N ALA A 46 0.23 -0.99 -9.39
CA ALA A 46 0.22 -0.49 -10.77
C ALA A 46 -1.14 -0.63 -11.48
N TYR A 47 -1.88 -1.73 -11.26
CA TYR A 47 -3.21 -1.92 -11.85
C TYR A 47 -4.19 -0.88 -11.34
N ASN A 48 -4.11 -0.46 -10.09
CA ASN A 48 -5.21 0.30 -9.47
C ASN A 48 -5.01 1.82 -9.44
N ILE A 49 -3.83 2.34 -9.81
CA ILE A 49 -3.65 3.79 -10.10
C ILE A 49 -4.28 4.13 -11.47
N ILE A 50 -4.41 3.14 -12.36
CA ILE A 50 -4.92 3.30 -13.72
C ILE A 50 -6.41 2.91 -13.75
N PRO A 51 -7.32 3.78 -14.25
CA PRO A 51 -8.75 3.46 -14.34
C PRO A 51 -9.02 2.16 -15.10
N SER A 52 -10.07 1.43 -14.69
CA SER A 52 -10.36 0.08 -15.22
C SER A 52 -10.61 0.01 -16.73
N ARG A 53 -11.02 1.13 -17.35
CA ARG A 53 -11.20 1.28 -18.80
C ARG A 53 -9.89 1.44 -19.58
N LEU A 54 -8.79 1.74 -18.91
CA LEU A 54 -7.42 1.84 -19.45
C LEU A 54 -6.56 0.63 -19.09
N HIS A 55 -7.14 -0.38 -18.44
CA HIS A 55 -6.46 -1.68 -18.28
C HIS A 55 -6.20 -2.26 -19.66
N LEU A 56 -4.93 -2.32 -20.04
CA LEU A 56 -4.46 -3.00 -21.24
C LEU A 56 -4.63 -4.52 -21.03
N ASP A 57 -5.84 -5.00 -21.34
CA ASP A 57 -6.30 -6.39 -21.54
C ASP A 57 -6.01 -7.43 -20.43
N LYS A 58 -6.85 -8.46 -20.37
CA LYS A 58 -6.81 -9.61 -19.42
C LYS A 58 -5.60 -10.54 -19.61
N ASP A 59 -4.68 -10.20 -20.51
CA ASP A 59 -3.54 -11.03 -20.94
C ASP A 59 -2.28 -10.92 -20.03
N LEU A 60 -2.36 -10.23 -18.89
CA LEU A 60 -1.21 -10.06 -17.98
C LEU A 60 -0.85 -11.33 -17.19
N HIS A 61 -1.80 -12.25 -16.96
CA HIS A 61 -1.46 -13.62 -16.50
C HIS A 61 -0.65 -14.40 -17.54
N ARG A 62 -0.69 -14.02 -18.82
CA ARG A 62 0.12 -14.59 -19.90
C ARG A 62 1.52 -13.98 -19.98
N ARG A 63 1.73 -12.78 -19.41
CA ARG A 63 3.08 -12.22 -19.15
C ARG A 63 3.78 -12.86 -17.96
N ARG A 64 3.05 -13.54 -17.08
CA ARG A 64 3.57 -14.40 -16.01
C ARG A 64 4.49 -15.50 -16.57
N ASP A 65 4.09 -16.10 -17.69
CA ASP A 65 4.84 -17.23 -18.30
C ASP A 65 6.10 -16.77 -19.06
N ARG A 66 6.17 -15.51 -19.51
CA ARG A 66 7.33 -14.98 -20.26
C ARG A 66 8.39 -14.27 -19.41
N LYS A 67 8.11 -13.96 -18.13
CA LYS A 67 9.05 -13.20 -17.27
C LYS A 67 9.82 -14.08 -16.26
N HIS A 68 9.31 -15.28 -15.97
CA HIS A 68 10.02 -16.29 -15.17
C HIS A 68 11.36 -16.73 -15.77
N GLU A 69 11.58 -16.51 -17.07
CA GLU A 69 12.82 -16.85 -17.77
C GLU A 69 14.04 -15.99 -17.35
N LYS A 70 13.88 -15.02 -16.42
CA LYS A 70 14.96 -14.17 -15.87
C LYS A 70 14.88 -13.98 -14.34
N ASP A 71 14.39 -14.99 -13.62
CA ASP A 71 14.27 -14.94 -12.17
C ASP A 71 15.55 -15.33 -11.44
N PHE A 72 15.61 -14.90 -10.18
CA PHE A 72 16.69 -15.13 -9.25
C PHE A 72 16.83 -16.63 -8.98
N ASP A 73 17.83 -17.25 -9.59
CA ASP A 73 18.15 -18.67 -9.42
C ASP A 73 18.96 -18.86 -8.13
N VAL A 74 18.30 -19.45 -7.12
CA VAL A 74 18.89 -19.68 -5.79
C VAL A 74 20.06 -20.66 -5.88
N GLU A 75 19.99 -21.67 -6.73
CA GLU A 75 21.03 -22.69 -6.88
C GLU A 75 22.28 -22.07 -7.49
N SER A 76 22.14 -21.38 -8.63
CA SER A 76 23.26 -20.66 -9.25
C SER A 76 23.88 -19.64 -8.29
N GLU A 77 23.09 -19.01 -7.43
CA GLU A 77 23.60 -18.05 -6.47
C GLU A 77 24.29 -18.68 -5.27
N CYS A 78 23.81 -19.84 -4.80
CA CYS A 78 24.52 -20.68 -3.85
C CYS A 78 25.86 -21.16 -4.42
N GLU A 79 25.93 -21.60 -5.68
CA GLU A 79 27.20 -21.96 -6.32
C GLU A 79 28.17 -20.78 -6.35
N ASN A 80 27.70 -19.59 -6.70
CA ASN A 80 28.50 -18.37 -6.71
C ASN A 80 29.00 -18.00 -5.31
N LEU A 81 28.19 -18.23 -4.27
CA LEU A 81 28.58 -17.98 -2.87
C LEU A 81 29.60 -19.01 -2.37
N ILE A 82 29.51 -20.28 -2.79
CA ILE A 82 30.52 -21.31 -2.53
C ILE A 82 31.84 -20.89 -3.20
N LYS A 83 31.82 -20.51 -4.48
CA LYS A 83 33.01 -20.02 -5.23
C LYS A 83 33.68 -18.83 -4.54
N LYS A 84 32.90 -17.97 -3.86
CA LYS A 84 33.39 -16.81 -3.09
C LYS A 84 33.83 -17.13 -1.66
N ASN A 85 33.73 -18.39 -1.24
CA ASN A 85 33.98 -18.88 0.11
C ASN A 85 33.10 -18.19 1.18
N MET A 86 31.84 -17.92 0.84
CA MET A 86 30.86 -17.29 1.75
C MET A 86 29.93 -18.32 2.40
N ILE A 87 29.63 -19.43 1.71
CA ILE A 87 28.84 -20.53 2.25
C ILE A 87 29.54 -21.86 1.97
N ILE A 88 29.22 -22.88 2.77
CA ILE A 88 29.67 -24.27 2.61
C ILE A 88 28.49 -25.22 2.67
N LEU A 89 28.62 -26.39 2.06
CA LEU A 89 27.64 -27.48 2.20
C LEU A 89 28.12 -28.40 3.33
N ASN A 90 27.29 -28.61 4.35
CA ASN A 90 27.59 -29.49 5.47
C ASN A 90 27.33 -30.97 5.11
N LYS A 91 27.59 -31.88 6.06
CA LYS A 91 27.40 -33.33 5.87
C LYS A 91 25.93 -33.75 5.67
N GLU A 92 24.99 -32.88 5.99
CA GLU A 92 23.54 -33.08 5.83
C GLU A 92 22.98 -32.45 4.55
N ASN A 93 23.84 -32.05 3.59
CA ASN A 93 23.45 -31.31 2.39
C ASN A 93 22.73 -29.98 2.68
N LYS A 94 23.07 -29.29 3.77
CA LYS A 94 22.58 -27.95 4.09
C LYS A 94 23.69 -26.93 3.92
N TYR A 95 23.32 -25.75 3.43
CA TYR A 95 24.22 -24.60 3.35
C TYR A 95 24.42 -23.99 4.73
N GLU A 96 25.66 -23.61 5.04
CA GLU A 96 26.08 -22.93 6.26
C GLU A 96 27.01 -21.77 5.91
N LEU A 97 27.02 -20.74 6.76
CA LEU A 97 27.93 -19.60 6.58
C LEU A 97 29.36 -19.97 6.96
N THR A 98 30.32 -19.57 6.13
CA THR A 98 31.72 -19.48 6.55
C THR A 98 31.91 -18.26 7.45
N GLU A 99 33.06 -18.12 8.13
CA GLU A 99 33.41 -16.89 8.87
C GLU A 99 33.30 -15.63 7.99
N LYS A 100 33.81 -15.72 6.75
CA LYS A 100 33.71 -14.63 5.77
C LYS A 100 32.26 -14.33 5.41
N GLY A 101 31.45 -15.36 5.15
CA GLY A 101 30.02 -15.20 4.86
C GLY A 101 29.25 -14.61 6.03
N ARG A 102 29.54 -15.05 7.26
CA ARG A 102 28.92 -14.55 8.49
C ARG A 102 29.17 -13.05 8.65
N LYS A 103 30.40 -12.58 8.45
CA LYS A 103 30.72 -11.15 8.48
C LYS A 103 29.90 -10.36 7.47
N THR A 104 29.86 -10.80 6.20
CA THR A 104 29.08 -10.13 5.14
C THR A 104 27.56 -10.20 5.40
N ALA A 105 27.08 -11.28 5.99
CA ALA A 105 25.68 -11.43 6.35
C ALA A 105 25.26 -10.43 7.45
N ILE A 106 26.10 -10.25 8.48
CA ILE A 106 25.89 -9.27 9.56
C ILE A 106 25.89 -7.86 8.98
N GLU A 107 26.89 -7.51 8.16
CA GLU A 107 26.95 -6.20 7.48
C GLU A 107 25.70 -5.94 6.63
N SER A 108 25.22 -6.96 5.91
CA SER A 108 24.01 -6.85 5.09
C SER A 108 22.74 -6.68 5.92
N ALA A 109 22.61 -7.42 7.03
CA ALA A 109 21.49 -7.31 7.95
C ALA A 109 21.46 -5.92 8.60
N GLU A 110 22.59 -5.43 9.12
CA GLU A 110 22.70 -4.10 9.70
C GLU A 110 22.39 -2.98 8.69
N GLU A 111 22.82 -3.10 7.43
CA GLU A 111 22.51 -2.12 6.39
C GLU A 111 21.00 -2.00 6.14
N ILE A 112 20.31 -3.15 6.06
CA ILE A 112 18.87 -3.21 5.81
C ILE A 112 18.09 -2.78 7.04
N GLU A 113 18.50 -3.19 8.24
CA GLU A 113 17.93 -2.73 9.51
C GLU A 113 18.04 -1.21 9.62
N LYS A 114 19.24 -0.62 9.42
CA LYS A 114 19.45 0.85 9.43
C LYS A 114 18.59 1.56 8.38
N LEU A 115 18.35 0.94 7.22
CA LEU A 115 17.47 1.49 6.19
C LEU A 115 16.00 1.44 6.63
N ALA A 116 15.53 0.32 7.16
CA ALA A 116 14.18 0.15 7.68
C ALA A 116 13.92 1.15 8.82
N ASP A 117 14.87 1.28 9.75
CA ASP A 117 14.84 2.24 10.85
C ASP A 117 14.77 3.69 10.37
N ARG A 118 15.52 4.02 9.32
CA ARG A 118 15.50 5.35 8.70
C ARG A 118 14.15 5.63 8.05
N ILE A 119 13.58 4.66 7.35
CA ILE A 119 12.26 4.78 6.72
C ILE A 119 11.18 4.91 7.80
N GLU A 120 11.23 4.10 8.85
CA GLU A 120 10.33 4.19 9.99
C GLU A 120 10.38 5.60 10.61
N LYS A 121 11.58 6.08 10.94
CA LYS A 121 11.75 7.39 11.58
C LYS A 121 11.39 8.56 10.66
N LYS A 122 11.75 8.51 9.38
CA LYS A 122 11.59 9.64 8.43
C LYS A 122 10.28 9.65 7.66
N LEU A 123 9.60 8.52 7.53
CA LEU A 123 8.37 8.38 6.74
C LEU A 123 7.22 7.80 7.58
N LEU A 124 7.41 6.75 8.35
CA LEU A 124 6.27 6.03 8.95
C LEU A 124 5.94 6.45 10.40
N SER A 125 6.74 7.31 11.00
CA SER A 125 6.42 7.91 12.31
C SER A 125 5.36 9.00 12.19
N PRO A 126 4.44 9.16 13.17
CA PRO A 126 3.37 10.14 13.09
C PRO A 126 3.86 11.58 12.85
N SER A 127 4.91 11.99 13.56
CA SER A 127 5.50 13.33 13.42
C SER A 127 6.13 13.52 12.04
N ALA A 128 6.78 12.49 11.49
CA ALA A 128 7.36 12.60 10.16
C ALA A 128 6.30 12.65 9.06
N ALA A 129 5.21 11.90 9.19
CA ALA A 129 4.09 11.95 8.27
C ALA A 129 3.40 13.32 8.25
N ALA A 130 3.17 13.91 9.43
CA ALA A 130 2.64 15.27 9.52
C ALA A 130 3.60 16.30 8.91
N ARG A 131 4.92 16.20 9.18
CA ARG A 131 5.92 17.08 8.55
C ARG A 131 5.93 16.96 7.03
N ASN A 132 5.89 15.73 6.50
CA ASN A 132 5.91 15.50 5.06
C ASN A 132 4.63 16.03 4.40
N THR A 133 3.48 15.95 5.10
CA THR A 133 2.21 16.57 4.68
C THR A 133 2.38 18.08 4.50
N VAL A 134 2.93 18.78 5.51
CA VAL A 134 3.22 20.23 5.43
C VAL A 134 4.05 20.59 4.19
N ILE A 135 5.10 19.82 3.91
CA ILE A 135 5.99 20.09 2.77
C ILE A 135 5.24 19.95 1.44
N VAL A 136 4.41 18.91 1.31
CA VAL A 136 3.63 18.67 0.09
C VAL A 136 2.56 19.75 -0.08
N ASP A 137 1.78 20.05 0.96
CA ASP A 137 0.70 21.04 0.90
C ASP A 137 1.26 22.44 0.59
N PHE A 138 2.42 22.79 1.17
CA PHE A 138 3.09 24.06 0.86
C PHE A 138 3.43 24.18 -0.62
N PHE A 139 3.99 23.12 -1.22
CA PHE A 139 4.33 23.12 -2.64
C PHE A 139 3.07 23.18 -3.52
N LEU A 140 2.02 22.45 -3.15
CA LEU A 140 0.73 22.50 -3.86
C LEU A 140 0.12 23.89 -3.79
N ALA A 141 0.10 24.53 -2.63
CA ALA A 141 -0.42 25.89 -2.44
C ALA A 141 0.30 26.90 -3.35
N VAL A 142 1.63 26.90 -3.34
CA VAL A 142 2.44 27.79 -4.19
C VAL A 142 2.16 27.54 -5.67
N MET A 143 2.17 26.27 -6.09
CA MET A 143 1.94 25.90 -7.50
C MET A 143 0.54 26.31 -7.97
N LYS A 144 -0.50 26.01 -7.17
CA LYS A 144 -1.89 26.32 -7.47
C LYS A 144 -2.13 27.84 -7.55
N LEU A 145 -1.67 28.59 -6.54
CA LEU A 145 -1.85 30.06 -6.54
C LEU A 145 -1.17 30.72 -7.73
N LEU A 146 0.10 30.38 -8.01
CA LEU A 146 0.81 30.94 -9.16
C LEU A 146 0.09 30.63 -10.48
N ALA A 147 -0.29 29.38 -10.70
CA ALA A 147 -1.01 28.99 -11.90
C ALA A 147 -2.42 29.58 -11.99
N GLY A 148 -3.10 29.74 -10.85
CA GLY A 148 -4.40 30.38 -10.74
C GLY A 148 -4.35 31.83 -11.20
N PHE A 149 -3.40 32.62 -10.68
CA PHE A 149 -3.22 34.01 -11.10
C PHE A 149 -2.81 34.14 -12.57
N LEU A 150 -1.92 33.27 -13.07
CA LEU A 150 -1.50 33.29 -14.48
C LEU A 150 -2.63 32.90 -15.45
N SER A 151 -3.49 31.97 -15.04
CA SER A 151 -4.61 31.49 -15.87
C SER A 151 -5.88 32.33 -15.74
N GLY A 152 -5.97 33.20 -14.74
CA GLY A 152 -7.21 33.88 -14.35
C GLY A 152 -8.28 32.93 -13.77
N SER A 153 -7.90 31.71 -13.38
CA SER A 153 -8.84 30.71 -12.88
C SER A 153 -9.17 30.98 -11.41
N VAL A 154 -10.37 31.53 -11.17
CA VAL A 154 -10.88 31.77 -9.81
C VAL A 154 -10.93 30.48 -9.00
N GLY A 155 -11.35 29.36 -9.59
CA GLY A 155 -11.42 28.07 -8.89
C GLY A 155 -10.05 27.54 -8.47
N LEU A 156 -9.02 27.69 -9.31
CA LEU A 156 -7.65 27.29 -8.96
C LEU A 156 -7.02 28.23 -7.93
N ILE A 157 -7.36 29.52 -7.95
CA ILE A 157 -6.95 30.48 -6.91
C ILE A 157 -7.58 30.11 -5.57
N ALA A 158 -8.88 29.81 -5.55
CA ALA A 158 -9.59 29.40 -4.35
C ALA A 158 -9.00 28.12 -3.74
N ASP A 159 -8.79 27.09 -4.54
CA ASP A 159 -8.17 25.84 -4.08
C ASP A 159 -6.69 26.00 -3.68
N GLY A 160 -5.95 26.93 -4.31
CA GLY A 160 -4.62 27.31 -3.87
C GLY A 160 -4.61 28.06 -2.53
N ALA A 161 -5.62 28.89 -2.28
CA ALA A 161 -5.80 29.57 -0.99
C ALA A 161 -6.17 28.57 0.10
N ASP A 162 -7.08 27.63 -0.18
CA ASP A 162 -7.43 26.55 0.73
C ASP A 162 -6.18 25.71 1.08
N ALA A 163 -5.41 25.26 0.08
CA ALA A 163 -4.15 24.53 0.30
C ALA A 163 -3.12 25.32 1.13
N THR A 164 -3.17 26.66 1.09
CA THR A 164 -2.34 27.50 1.97
C THR A 164 -2.79 27.39 3.41
N VAL A 165 -4.11 27.40 3.67
CA VAL A 165 -4.63 27.19 5.01
C VAL A 165 -4.39 25.76 5.48
N ASP A 166 -4.45 24.77 4.59
CA ASP A 166 -4.11 23.38 4.92
C ASP A 166 -2.64 23.21 5.28
N THR A 167 -1.75 23.95 4.61
CA THR A 167 -0.34 24.01 5.01
C THR A 167 -0.19 24.52 6.44
N VAL A 168 -0.95 25.55 6.83
CA VAL A 168 -0.95 26.09 8.20
C VAL A 168 -1.55 25.08 9.17
N SER A 169 -2.68 24.46 8.83
CA SER A 169 -3.37 23.46 9.67
C SER A 169 -2.48 22.23 9.89
N ALA A 170 -1.86 21.70 8.83
CA ALA A 170 -0.90 20.60 8.88
C ALA A 170 0.33 20.94 9.71
N SER A 171 0.78 22.21 9.68
CA SER A 171 1.88 22.67 10.52
C SER A 171 1.51 22.63 12.00
N LEU A 172 0.29 23.07 12.34
CA LEU A 172 -0.24 22.98 13.70
C LEU A 172 -0.45 21.53 14.14
N VAL A 173 -0.87 20.65 13.25
CA VAL A 173 -0.98 19.20 13.52
C VAL A 173 0.39 18.59 13.78
N TRP A 174 1.39 18.93 12.97
CA TRP A 174 2.76 18.45 13.16
C TRP A 174 3.34 18.89 14.51
N ILE A 175 3.15 20.16 14.88
CA ILE A 175 3.49 20.70 16.20
C ILE A 175 2.70 19.96 17.29
N GLY A 176 1.40 19.76 17.09
CA GLY A 176 0.51 19.04 18.00
C GLY A 176 1.03 17.63 18.29
N ILE A 177 1.33 16.84 17.27
CA ILE A 177 1.93 15.50 17.42
C ILE A 177 3.27 15.56 18.15
N LYS A 178 4.14 16.51 17.78
CA LYS A 178 5.46 16.67 18.40
C LYS A 178 5.37 16.97 19.91
N TYR A 179 4.36 17.72 20.34
CA TYR A 179 4.14 18.09 21.74
C TYR A 179 3.04 17.27 22.43
N LYS A 180 2.63 16.13 21.87
CA LYS A 180 1.58 15.24 22.41
C LYS A 180 0.22 15.92 22.65
N LYS A 181 -0.14 16.86 21.77
CA LYS A 181 -1.42 17.58 21.71
C LYS A 181 -2.18 17.24 20.42
N GLU A 182 -2.18 15.98 20.01
CA GLU A 182 -2.81 15.52 18.75
C GLU A 182 -4.30 15.87 18.64
N PHE A 183 -4.98 15.87 19.78
CA PHE A 183 -6.39 16.22 19.87
C PHE A 183 -6.69 17.64 19.37
N LEU A 184 -5.81 18.61 19.69
CA LEU A 184 -5.96 19.98 19.20
C LEU A 184 -5.76 20.06 17.69
N GLY A 185 -4.79 19.31 17.15
CA GLY A 185 -4.59 19.21 15.70
C GLY A 185 -5.81 18.65 14.99
N THR A 186 -6.46 17.64 15.57
CA THR A 186 -7.70 17.05 15.04
C THR A 186 -8.83 18.09 14.97
N LEU A 187 -9.03 18.86 16.04
CA LEU A 187 -10.04 19.93 16.06
C LEU A 187 -9.76 21.03 15.04
N ILE A 188 -8.48 21.39 14.84
CA ILE A 188 -8.07 22.37 13.84
C ILE A 188 -8.44 21.89 12.43
N ILE A 189 -8.16 20.62 12.10
CA ILE A 189 -8.52 20.04 10.79
C ILE A 189 -10.04 20.09 10.60
N ILE A 190 -10.83 19.67 11.59
CA ILE A 190 -12.29 19.67 11.51
C ILE A 190 -12.83 21.10 11.32
N ALA A 191 -12.30 22.07 12.06
CA ALA A 191 -12.67 23.48 11.91
C ALA A 191 -12.36 23.97 10.49
N MET A 192 -11.20 23.59 9.95
CA MET A 192 -10.81 23.94 8.59
C MET A 192 -11.71 23.29 7.54
N MET A 193 -12.07 22.02 7.69
CA MET A 193 -13.03 21.37 6.80
C MET A 193 -14.39 22.10 6.76
N PHE A 194 -14.85 22.64 7.89
CA PHE A 194 -16.06 23.48 7.90
C PHE A 194 -15.86 24.80 7.17
N VAL A 195 -14.72 25.46 7.35
CA VAL A 195 -14.37 26.67 6.59
C VAL A 195 -14.35 26.36 5.10
N THR A 196 -13.61 25.34 4.66
CA THR A 196 -13.52 24.89 3.26
C THR A 196 -14.90 24.55 2.69
N SER A 197 -15.73 23.81 3.42
CA SER A 197 -17.10 23.48 3.01
C SER A 197 -17.95 24.72 2.78
N ILE A 198 -17.90 25.69 3.71
CA ILE A 198 -18.67 26.95 3.59
C ILE A 198 -18.13 27.79 2.44
N SER A 199 -16.82 27.95 2.30
CA SER A 199 -16.17 28.71 1.24
C SER A 199 -16.49 28.15 -0.14
N VAL A 200 -16.27 26.85 -0.36
CA VAL A 200 -16.56 26.17 -1.63
C VAL A 200 -18.06 26.21 -1.92
N GLY A 201 -18.90 26.02 -0.92
CA GLY A 201 -20.36 26.09 -1.07
C GLY A 201 -20.84 27.49 -1.48
N TYR A 202 -20.31 28.54 -0.83
CA TYR A 202 -20.61 29.93 -1.16
C TYR A 202 -20.16 30.31 -2.57
N GLU A 203 -18.93 29.95 -2.96
CA GLU A 203 -18.42 30.21 -4.31
C GLU A 203 -19.26 29.49 -5.37
N SER A 204 -19.60 28.22 -5.12
CA SER A 204 -20.42 27.40 -6.01
C SER A 204 -21.80 28.03 -6.23
N ILE A 205 -22.48 28.45 -5.16
CA ILE A 205 -23.78 29.12 -5.26
C ILE A 205 -23.63 30.45 -6.02
N THR A 206 -22.60 31.23 -5.71
CA THR A 206 -22.35 32.53 -6.36
C THR A 206 -22.12 32.36 -7.86
N LYS A 207 -21.30 31.39 -8.28
CA LYS A 207 -21.06 31.07 -9.70
C LYS A 207 -22.31 30.56 -10.41
N ILE A 208 -23.14 29.75 -9.75
CA ILE A 208 -24.44 29.33 -10.31
C ILE A 208 -25.32 30.56 -10.54
N LEU A 209 -25.39 31.50 -9.60
CA LEU A 209 -26.16 32.74 -9.77
C LEU A 209 -25.58 33.64 -10.88
N GLN A 210 -24.26 33.75 -10.99
CA GLN A 210 -23.58 34.52 -12.04
C GLN A 210 -23.73 33.88 -13.43
N ALA A 211 -23.81 32.54 -13.50
CA ALA A 211 -24.13 31.84 -14.73
C ALA A 211 -25.51 32.21 -15.26
N ILE A 212 -26.47 32.43 -14.35
CA ILE A 212 -27.81 32.86 -14.70
C ILE A 212 -27.80 34.32 -15.21
N THR A 213 -26.91 35.17 -14.70
CA THR A 213 -26.79 36.59 -15.12
C THR A 213 -25.81 36.84 -16.29
N SER A 214 -25.16 35.80 -16.83
CA SER A 214 -24.21 35.87 -17.96
C SER A 214 -22.93 36.69 -17.71
N GLU A 215 -22.47 36.79 -16.46
CA GLU A 215 -21.28 37.58 -16.08
C GLU A 215 -19.97 36.78 -16.00
N ILE A 216 -19.91 35.57 -16.56
CA ILE A 216 -18.76 34.69 -16.35
C ILE A 216 -17.58 35.08 -17.27
N SER A 217 -16.49 35.52 -16.65
CA SER A 217 -15.21 35.68 -17.34
C SER A 217 -14.60 34.31 -17.68
N PRO A 218 -14.19 34.07 -18.94
CA PRO A 218 -13.61 32.79 -19.34
C PRO A 218 -12.22 32.58 -18.73
N ILE A 219 -11.86 31.31 -18.49
CA ILE A 219 -10.51 30.93 -18.06
C ILE A 219 -9.54 31.13 -19.24
N SER A 220 -8.49 31.93 -19.05
CA SER A 220 -7.52 32.25 -20.11
C SER A 220 -6.62 31.08 -20.48
N MET A 221 -6.30 30.20 -19.53
CA MET A 221 -5.39 29.06 -19.74
C MET A 221 -5.91 27.74 -19.12
N PRO A 222 -6.98 27.13 -19.66
CA PRO A 222 -7.61 25.94 -19.08
C PRO A 222 -6.67 24.72 -19.03
N TYR A 223 -5.74 24.57 -19.98
CA TYR A 223 -4.75 23.48 -19.98
C TYR A 223 -3.76 23.56 -18.81
N LEU A 224 -3.36 24.78 -18.41
CA LEU A 224 -2.48 24.98 -17.26
C LEU A 224 -3.20 24.53 -15.98
N VAL A 225 -4.48 24.88 -15.85
CA VAL A 225 -5.34 24.46 -14.73
C VAL A 225 -5.41 22.93 -14.65
N ILE A 226 -5.69 22.26 -15.78
CA ILE A 226 -5.79 20.79 -15.83
C ILE A 226 -4.48 20.12 -15.41
N ILE A 227 -3.33 20.61 -15.86
CA ILE A 227 -2.02 20.03 -15.52
C ILE A 227 -1.72 20.18 -14.02
N VAL A 228 -1.90 21.39 -13.50
CA VAL A 228 -1.61 21.70 -12.09
C VAL A 228 -2.53 20.94 -11.15
N GLU A 229 -3.82 20.88 -11.47
CA GLU A 229 -4.76 20.07 -10.72
C GLU A 229 -4.52 18.57 -10.88
N GLY A 230 -4.03 18.12 -12.04
CA GLY A 230 -3.62 16.73 -12.23
C GLY A 230 -2.48 16.33 -11.28
N ILE A 231 -1.49 17.22 -11.08
CA ILE A 231 -0.42 17.02 -10.10
C ILE A 231 -0.96 17.06 -8.67
N ALA A 232 -1.86 18.01 -8.37
CA ALA A 232 -2.50 18.11 -7.07
C ALA A 232 -3.33 16.86 -6.73
N LEU A 233 -4.10 16.34 -7.68
CA LEU A 233 -4.91 15.13 -7.55
C LEU A 233 -4.04 13.92 -7.22
N ILE A 234 -2.94 13.72 -7.94
CA ILE A 234 -2.01 12.61 -7.67
C ILE A 234 -1.37 12.77 -6.28
N SER A 235 -0.96 14.00 -5.92
CA SER A 235 -0.34 14.28 -4.62
C SER A 235 -1.32 14.05 -3.47
N ALA A 236 -2.55 14.53 -3.59
CA ALA A 236 -3.63 14.33 -2.62
C ALA A 236 -4.00 12.84 -2.47
N ALA A 237 -4.00 12.08 -3.58
CA ALA A 237 -4.18 10.63 -3.52
C ALA A 237 -3.05 9.97 -2.72
N ILE A 238 -1.78 10.29 -3.03
CA ILE A 238 -0.62 9.74 -2.29
C ILE A 238 -0.71 10.09 -0.80
N LEU A 239 -1.01 11.36 -0.46
CA LEU A 239 -1.17 11.81 0.92
C LEU A 239 -2.30 11.07 1.63
N TYR A 240 -3.46 10.93 0.99
CA TYR A 240 -4.60 10.16 1.53
C TYR A 240 -4.17 8.75 1.95
N PHE A 241 -3.53 8.00 1.04
CA PHE A 241 -3.06 6.64 1.36
C PHE A 241 -2.02 6.62 2.47
N TYR A 242 -1.03 7.50 2.37
CA TYR A 242 0.10 7.56 3.28
C TYR A 242 -0.33 7.93 4.70
N GLN A 243 -1.10 9.02 4.86
CA GLN A 243 -1.61 9.48 6.14
C GLN A 243 -2.58 8.48 6.75
N ARG A 244 -3.45 7.85 5.93
CA ARG A 244 -4.37 6.80 6.39
C ARG A 244 -3.61 5.61 6.96
N TYR A 245 -2.59 5.13 6.24
CA TYR A 245 -1.75 4.02 6.68
C TYR A 245 -1.02 4.34 7.98
N VAL A 246 -0.31 5.46 8.04
CA VAL A 246 0.43 5.86 9.24
C VAL A 246 -0.51 6.15 10.41
N GLY A 247 -1.64 6.82 10.16
CA GLY A 247 -2.65 7.13 11.16
C GLY A 247 -3.25 5.89 11.79
N LYS A 248 -3.69 4.91 10.97
CA LYS A 248 -4.26 3.64 11.46
C LYS A 248 -3.22 2.82 12.23
N ARG A 249 -2.00 2.70 11.67
CA ARG A 249 -0.91 1.93 12.28
C ARG A 249 -0.50 2.45 13.65
N ASN A 250 -0.59 3.77 13.87
CA ASN A 250 -0.15 4.41 15.11
C ASN A 250 -1.32 4.90 15.99
N GLY A 251 -2.57 4.60 15.64
CA GLY A 251 -3.75 5.09 16.38
C GLY A 251 -3.87 6.62 16.43
N SER A 252 -3.39 7.33 15.42
CA SER A 252 -3.40 8.80 15.40
C SER A 252 -4.63 9.33 14.66
N LEU A 253 -5.61 9.80 15.43
CA LEU A 253 -6.82 10.43 14.88
C LEU A 253 -6.50 11.70 14.07
N ALA A 254 -5.44 12.42 14.43
CA ALA A 254 -4.99 13.60 13.70
C ALA A 254 -4.59 13.24 12.26
N LEU A 255 -3.81 12.18 12.07
CA LEU A 255 -3.40 11.72 10.73
C LEU A 255 -4.55 11.09 9.95
N ILE A 256 -5.47 10.40 10.64
CA ILE A 256 -6.72 9.94 9.99
C ILE A 256 -7.54 11.14 9.48
N SER A 257 -7.61 12.22 10.26
CA SER A 257 -8.30 13.44 9.87
C SER A 257 -7.62 14.10 8.66
N GLN A 258 -6.28 14.20 8.65
CA GLN A 258 -5.53 14.68 7.49
C GLN A 258 -5.76 13.81 6.24
N SER A 259 -5.91 12.49 6.42
CA SER A 259 -6.20 11.58 5.30
C SER A 259 -7.58 11.86 4.69
N ILE A 260 -8.58 12.15 5.51
CA ILE A 260 -9.94 12.46 5.06
C ILE A 260 -9.95 13.82 4.35
N ASP A 261 -9.19 14.78 4.85
CA ASP A 261 -8.99 16.08 4.23
C ASP A 261 -8.30 15.97 2.86
N SER A 262 -7.20 15.20 2.78
CA SER A 262 -6.54 14.88 1.50
C SER A 262 -7.48 14.20 0.50
N LYS A 263 -8.37 13.30 0.97
CA LYS A 263 -9.42 12.70 0.13
C LYS A 263 -10.39 13.76 -0.40
N ASN A 264 -10.71 14.80 0.38
CA ASN A 264 -11.54 15.91 -0.09
C ASN A 264 -10.84 16.71 -1.19
N HIS A 265 -9.54 16.96 -1.10
CA HIS A 265 -8.77 17.60 -2.17
C HIS A 265 -8.74 16.79 -3.47
N ILE A 266 -8.85 15.46 -3.42
CA ILE A 266 -9.03 14.65 -4.64
C ILE A 266 -10.34 15.04 -5.33
N TYR A 267 -11.43 15.20 -4.58
CA TYR A 267 -12.73 15.58 -5.16
C TYR A 267 -12.71 17.02 -5.70
N VAL A 268 -12.11 17.95 -4.96
CA VAL A 268 -11.95 19.35 -5.39
C VAL A 268 -11.15 19.41 -6.69
N ALA A 269 -9.99 18.75 -6.75
CA ALA A 269 -9.14 18.73 -7.94
C ALA A 269 -9.85 18.13 -9.17
N VAL A 270 -10.57 17.01 -9.00
CA VAL A 270 -11.41 16.41 -10.08
C VAL A 270 -12.42 17.43 -10.60
N THR A 271 -13.01 18.22 -9.71
CA THR A 271 -14.05 19.21 -10.07
C THR A 271 -13.48 20.37 -10.84
N ILE A 272 -12.33 20.90 -10.40
CA ILE A 272 -11.66 21.99 -11.09
C ILE A 272 -11.17 21.52 -12.47
N ILE A 273 -10.68 20.27 -12.59
CA ILE A 273 -10.33 19.66 -13.89
C ILE A 273 -11.56 19.58 -14.79
N ILE A 274 -12.68 19.04 -14.29
CA ILE A 274 -13.93 18.96 -15.06
C ILE A 274 -14.37 20.37 -15.49
N GLY A 275 -14.36 21.33 -14.57
CA GLY A 275 -14.65 22.74 -14.85
C GLY A 275 -13.80 23.33 -15.97
N ALA A 276 -12.48 23.14 -15.88
CA ALA A 276 -11.54 23.60 -16.89
C ALA A 276 -11.79 22.94 -18.25
N ILE A 277 -12.11 21.64 -18.29
CA ILE A 277 -12.48 20.92 -19.53
C ILE A 277 -13.77 21.51 -20.12
N PHE A 278 -14.83 21.68 -19.33
CA PHE A 278 -16.10 22.24 -19.81
C PHE A 278 -15.97 23.70 -20.26
N SER A 279 -15.11 24.48 -19.62
CA SER A 279 -14.79 25.85 -20.03
C SER A 279 -14.16 25.92 -21.43
N ILE A 280 -13.45 24.88 -21.89
CA ILE A 280 -12.93 24.80 -23.26
C ILE A 280 -14.09 24.74 -24.27
N PHE A 281 -15.22 24.14 -23.89
CA PHE A 281 -16.43 24.05 -24.71
C PHE A 281 -17.40 25.22 -24.51
N GLY A 282 -17.00 26.28 -23.80
CA GLY A 282 -17.85 27.44 -23.51
C GLY A 282 -18.93 27.18 -22.45
N ILE A 283 -18.81 26.10 -21.67
CA ILE A 283 -19.74 25.76 -20.59
C ILE A 283 -19.09 26.10 -19.26
N HIS A 284 -19.58 27.14 -18.58
CA HIS A 284 -18.88 27.75 -17.44
C HIS A 284 -19.55 27.54 -16.07
N PHE A 285 -20.62 26.73 -15.98
CA PHE A 285 -21.38 26.52 -14.73
C PHE A 285 -21.23 25.12 -14.12
N VAL A 286 -20.60 24.19 -14.83
CA VAL A 286 -20.54 22.76 -14.44
C VAL A 286 -19.66 22.56 -13.21
N ASP A 287 -18.57 23.32 -13.08
CA ASP A 287 -17.70 23.32 -11.90
C ASP A 287 -18.46 23.71 -10.63
N ALA A 288 -19.32 24.73 -10.75
CA ALA A 288 -20.10 25.26 -9.64
C ALA A 288 -21.16 24.26 -9.14
N LEU A 289 -21.80 23.51 -10.04
CA LEU A 289 -22.76 22.47 -9.64
C LEU A 289 -22.07 21.32 -8.89
N ILE A 290 -20.92 20.88 -9.39
CA ILE A 290 -20.14 19.80 -8.77
C ILE A 290 -19.52 20.29 -7.45
N GLY A 291 -19.05 21.55 -7.39
CA GLY A 291 -18.52 22.19 -6.19
C GLY A 291 -19.54 22.24 -5.05
N ALA A 292 -20.80 22.58 -5.35
CA ALA A 292 -21.88 22.56 -4.36
C ALA A 292 -22.11 21.15 -3.78
N PHE A 293 -22.06 20.11 -4.62
CA PHE A 293 -22.15 18.73 -4.15
C PHE A 293 -20.97 18.34 -3.26
N ILE A 294 -19.75 18.76 -3.61
CA ILE A 294 -18.55 18.47 -2.83
C ILE A 294 -18.56 19.21 -1.49
N ALA A 295 -19.00 20.46 -1.44
CA ALA A 295 -19.16 21.20 -0.19
C ALA A 295 -19.99 20.42 0.83
N ILE A 296 -21.09 19.79 0.39
CA ILE A 296 -21.93 18.90 1.22
C ILE A 296 -21.16 17.67 1.68
N ARG A 297 -20.37 17.03 0.79
CA ARG A 297 -19.56 15.86 1.14
C ARG A 297 -18.49 16.19 2.20
N ILE A 298 -17.80 17.32 2.05
CA ILE A 298 -16.81 17.81 3.03
C ILE A 298 -17.49 18.05 4.38
N LEU A 299 -18.68 18.67 4.38
CA LEU A 299 -19.46 18.89 5.59
C LEU A 299 -19.80 17.58 6.31
N ILE A 300 -20.26 16.57 5.57
CA ILE A 300 -20.59 15.25 6.12
C ILE A 300 -19.34 14.60 6.75
N ASP A 301 -18.19 14.66 6.07
CA ASP A 301 -16.94 14.11 6.58
C ASP A 301 -16.47 14.85 7.85
N GLY A 302 -16.58 16.18 7.89
CA GLY A 302 -16.25 17.00 9.05
C GLY A 302 -17.15 16.72 10.26
N ILE A 303 -18.47 16.58 10.04
CA ILE A 303 -19.43 16.17 11.09
C ILE A 303 -19.11 14.75 11.57
N GLY A 304 -18.75 13.84 10.67
CA GLY A 304 -18.33 12.48 11.00
C GLY A 304 -17.14 12.47 11.97
N LEU A 305 -16.06 13.19 11.62
CA LEU A 305 -14.89 13.34 12.47
C LEU A 305 -15.20 14.03 13.81
N LEU A 306 -16.07 15.04 13.80
CA LEU A 306 -16.47 15.72 15.03
C LEU A 306 -17.18 14.76 16.00
N ARG A 307 -17.99 13.82 15.50
CA ARG A 307 -18.62 12.78 16.33
C ARG A 307 -17.59 11.88 16.99
N GLU A 308 -16.54 11.48 16.26
CA GLU A 308 -15.43 10.67 16.80
C GLU A 308 -14.71 11.38 17.93
N VAL A 309 -14.45 12.68 17.75
CA VAL A 309 -13.84 13.52 18.78
C VAL A 309 -14.71 13.55 20.04
N PHE A 310 -16.03 13.73 19.90
CA PHE A 310 -16.95 13.72 21.04
C PHE A 310 -17.06 12.35 21.71
N SER A 311 -17.07 11.25 20.95
CA SER A 311 -17.02 9.89 21.49
C SER A 311 -15.74 9.65 22.28
N SER A 312 -14.58 10.08 21.75
CA SER A 312 -13.30 9.96 22.43
C SER A 312 -13.25 10.78 23.74
N ILE A 313 -13.83 12.00 23.77
CA ILE A 313 -13.98 12.79 25.01
C ILE A 313 -14.80 12.03 26.07
N LYS A 314 -15.82 11.27 25.65
CA LYS A 314 -16.66 10.47 26.55
C LYS A 314 -15.96 9.20 27.05
N GLY A 315 -14.74 8.93 26.61
CA GLY A 315 -13.95 7.75 27.00
C GLY A 315 -14.16 6.53 26.11
N GLU A 316 -14.84 6.67 24.98
CA GLU A 316 -14.95 5.58 24.00
C GLU A 316 -13.63 5.43 23.23
N GLU A 317 -13.17 4.20 23.05
CA GLU A 317 -12.02 3.92 22.19
C GLU A 317 -12.40 4.16 20.72
N ILE A 318 -11.50 4.80 19.98
CA ILE A 318 -11.72 5.06 18.56
C ILE A 318 -11.50 3.76 17.80
N ASP A 319 -12.57 3.24 17.20
CA ASP A 319 -12.46 2.14 16.25
C ASP A 319 -11.79 2.61 14.95
N PHE A 320 -10.50 2.34 14.82
CA PHE A 320 -9.72 2.63 13.62
C PHE A 320 -9.97 1.63 12.48
N SER A 321 -10.67 0.52 12.71
CA SER A 321 -10.91 -0.51 11.69
C SER A 321 -11.84 -0.02 10.57
N LYS A 322 -12.84 0.80 10.91
CA LYS A 322 -13.73 1.47 9.94
C LYS A 322 -13.01 2.35 8.94
N TYR A 323 -11.80 2.80 9.28
CA TYR A 323 -10.97 3.59 8.41
C TYR A 323 -10.18 2.69 7.46
N GLU A 324 -10.89 1.96 6.60
CA GLU A 324 -10.26 1.09 5.59
C GLU A 324 -9.24 1.88 4.77
N ILE A 325 -8.05 1.32 4.63
CA ILE A 325 -7.07 1.82 3.66
C ILE A 325 -7.48 1.21 2.32
N PRO A 326 -7.64 2.01 1.25
CA PRO A 326 -7.95 1.40 -0.03
C PRO A 326 -6.79 0.45 -0.41
N PHE A 327 -7.14 -0.72 -0.93
CA PHE A 327 -6.28 -1.91 -1.09
C PHE A 327 -6.05 -2.79 0.13
N GLU A 328 -6.43 -2.41 1.35
CA GLU A 328 -6.30 -3.26 2.55
C GLU A 328 -7.05 -4.58 2.39
N LYS A 329 -8.29 -4.52 1.91
CA LYS A 329 -9.07 -5.71 1.56
C LYS A 329 -8.38 -6.57 0.51
N LYS A 330 -7.79 -5.95 -0.51
CA LYS A 330 -7.11 -6.66 -1.61
C LYS A 330 -5.79 -7.28 -1.15
N TRP A 331 -5.07 -6.61 -0.26
CA TRP A 331 -3.90 -7.12 0.44
C TRP A 331 -4.26 -8.31 1.31
N HIS A 332 -5.32 -8.20 2.10
CA HIS A 332 -5.85 -9.30 2.90
C HIS A 332 -6.21 -10.50 2.02
N LEU A 333 -6.92 -10.28 0.91
CA LEU A 333 -7.24 -11.34 -0.05
C LEU A 333 -5.99 -11.98 -0.66
N SER A 334 -4.97 -11.18 -1.01
CA SER A 334 -3.69 -11.67 -1.50
C SER A 334 -2.98 -12.54 -0.48
N ARG A 335 -2.97 -12.12 0.79
CA ARG A 335 -2.39 -12.89 1.91
C ARG A 335 -3.07 -14.26 2.04
N LEU A 336 -4.42 -14.28 2.02
CA LEU A 336 -5.18 -15.52 2.06
C LEU A 336 -4.87 -16.44 0.87
N GLU A 337 -4.70 -15.87 -0.33
CA GLU A 337 -4.38 -16.65 -1.53
C GLU A 337 -2.97 -17.28 -1.46
N THR A 338 -2.00 -16.58 -0.86
CA THR A 338 -0.67 -17.15 -0.56
C THR A 338 -0.79 -18.33 0.40
N PHE A 339 -1.58 -18.20 1.47
CA PHE A 339 -1.80 -19.30 2.42
C PHE A 339 -2.49 -20.50 1.76
N ARG A 340 -3.50 -20.27 0.93
CA ARG A 340 -4.18 -21.32 0.14
C ARG A 340 -3.24 -22.02 -0.81
N SER A 341 -2.44 -21.25 -1.55
CA SER A 341 -1.45 -21.81 -2.47
C SER A 341 -0.43 -22.68 -1.73
N TRP A 342 -0.01 -22.24 -0.53
CA TRP A 342 0.86 -23.02 0.33
C TRP A 342 0.22 -24.31 0.84
N ILE A 343 -1.05 -24.28 1.25
CA ILE A 343 -1.80 -25.50 1.63
C ILE A 343 -1.79 -26.51 0.47
N LEU A 344 -2.15 -26.07 -0.74
CA LEU A 344 -2.19 -26.97 -1.90
C LEU A 344 -0.80 -27.54 -2.22
N TYR A 345 0.24 -26.73 -2.11
CA TYR A 345 1.63 -27.14 -2.27
C TYR A 345 2.03 -28.19 -1.21
N SER A 346 1.76 -27.95 0.06
CA SER A 346 2.07 -28.89 1.15
C SER A 346 1.33 -30.23 1.02
N ILE A 347 0.10 -30.23 0.51
CA ILE A 347 -0.62 -31.48 0.21
C ILE A 347 0.06 -32.25 -0.94
N LYS A 348 0.53 -31.52 -1.96
CA LYS A 348 1.14 -32.12 -3.15
C LYS A 348 2.54 -32.66 -2.90
N GLU A 349 3.42 -31.82 -2.35
CA GLU A 349 4.86 -32.09 -2.28
C GLU A 349 5.27 -32.73 -0.94
N ASP A 350 4.69 -32.25 0.16
CA ASP A 350 4.99 -32.78 1.50
C ASP A 350 4.01 -33.90 1.94
N ASN A 351 3.02 -34.22 1.09
CA ASN A 351 2.00 -35.26 1.33
C ASN A 351 1.25 -35.07 2.67
N LEU A 352 1.11 -33.83 3.15
CA LEU A 352 0.35 -33.48 4.35
C LEU A 352 -1.14 -33.56 4.04
N LYS A 353 -1.94 -34.19 4.91
CA LYS A 353 -3.35 -34.46 4.60
C LYS A 353 -4.31 -34.02 5.69
N THR A 354 -3.87 -33.83 6.92
CA THR A 354 -4.76 -33.51 8.04
C THR A 354 -4.73 -32.02 8.36
N ARG A 355 -5.79 -31.53 9.04
CA ARG A 355 -5.85 -30.14 9.52
C ARG A 355 -4.64 -29.78 10.38
N ASN A 356 -4.30 -30.61 11.37
CA ASN A 356 -3.17 -30.34 12.27
C ASN A 356 -1.84 -30.26 11.52
N GLU A 357 -1.59 -31.16 10.56
CA GLU A 357 -0.36 -31.11 9.74
C GLU A 357 -0.30 -29.83 8.92
N LEU A 358 -1.41 -29.42 8.29
CA LEU A 358 -1.46 -28.23 7.44
C LEU A 358 -1.38 -26.93 8.23
N VAL A 359 -2.07 -26.82 9.37
CA VAL A 359 -1.93 -25.66 10.27
C VAL A 359 -0.51 -25.59 10.78
N THR A 360 0.07 -26.69 11.26
CA THR A 360 1.47 -26.72 11.73
C THR A 360 2.43 -26.29 10.62
N ALA A 361 2.19 -26.71 9.38
CA ALA A 361 3.00 -26.29 8.23
C ALA A 361 2.86 -24.79 7.95
N LEU A 362 1.65 -24.24 7.99
CA LEU A 362 1.42 -22.80 7.82
C LEU A 362 2.06 -21.99 8.94
N GLU A 363 1.86 -22.40 10.19
CA GLU A 363 2.49 -21.76 11.33
C GLU A 363 4.01 -21.81 11.18
N ARG A 364 4.60 -22.97 10.91
CA ARG A 364 6.04 -23.11 10.67
C ARG A 364 6.56 -22.21 9.55
N THR A 365 5.79 -22.04 8.47
CA THR A 365 6.19 -21.22 7.31
C THR A 365 6.03 -19.72 7.57
N PHE A 366 4.95 -19.29 8.23
CA PHE A 366 4.53 -17.89 8.26
C PHE A 366 4.57 -17.20 9.64
N LYS A 367 4.62 -17.92 10.77
CA LYS A 367 4.69 -17.34 12.13
C LYS A 367 6.12 -17.09 12.65
N PRO A 368 7.10 -18.03 12.56
CA PRO A 368 8.42 -17.84 13.17
C PRO A 368 9.60 -17.65 12.20
N ARG A 369 9.45 -17.71 10.87
CA ARG A 369 10.61 -17.63 9.96
C ARG A 369 10.96 -16.20 9.55
N TYR A 370 12.16 -15.78 9.92
CA TYR A 370 12.81 -14.60 9.37
C TYR A 370 12.84 -14.68 7.83
N VAL A 371 12.17 -13.74 7.17
CA VAL A 371 12.33 -13.50 5.74
C VAL A 371 13.15 -12.23 5.61
N PRO A 372 14.41 -12.33 5.13
CA PRO A 372 15.28 -11.17 4.97
C PRO A 372 14.55 -10.03 4.26
N ILE A 373 14.85 -8.79 4.67
CA ILE A 373 14.18 -7.56 4.23
C ILE A 373 12.77 -7.42 4.85
N LEU A 374 11.83 -8.35 4.62
CA LEU A 374 10.46 -8.20 5.13
C LEU A 374 10.38 -8.13 6.65
N SER A 375 11.17 -8.96 7.33
CA SER A 375 11.26 -8.93 8.79
C SER A 375 11.85 -7.62 9.31
N GLU A 376 12.82 -7.02 8.61
CA GLU A 376 13.40 -5.73 9.00
C GLU A 376 12.39 -4.58 8.84
N PHE A 377 11.52 -4.67 7.83
CA PHE A 377 10.44 -3.71 7.59
C PHE A 377 9.14 -4.03 8.36
N LYS A 378 9.13 -5.04 9.23
CA LYS A 378 7.93 -5.50 9.98
C LYS A 378 6.73 -5.86 9.09
N PHE A 379 6.99 -6.36 7.88
CA PHE A 379 5.98 -6.88 6.95
C PHE A 379 5.88 -8.41 7.07
N SER A 380 5.68 -8.93 8.27
CA SER A 380 5.46 -10.36 8.50
C SER A 380 4.07 -10.78 8.02
N LEU A 381 3.98 -11.94 7.36
CA LEU A 381 2.74 -12.41 6.73
C LEU A 381 1.76 -13.03 7.72
N GLY A 382 2.26 -13.83 8.67
CA GLY A 382 1.43 -14.64 9.55
C GLY A 382 1.58 -14.35 11.02
N GLU A 383 2.37 -13.34 11.41
CA GLU A 383 2.63 -13.02 12.83
C GLU A 383 1.33 -12.65 13.57
N ASP A 384 0.42 -11.96 12.88
CA ASP A 384 -0.90 -11.55 13.37
C ASP A 384 -2.04 -12.51 12.94
N PHE A 385 -1.77 -13.57 12.18
CA PHE A 385 -2.81 -14.42 11.60
C PHE A 385 -3.06 -15.69 12.44
N ASP A 386 -4.30 -15.88 12.87
CA ASP A 386 -4.74 -17.09 13.57
C ASP A 386 -5.05 -18.22 12.57
N PHE A 387 -4.01 -18.95 12.15
CA PHE A 387 -4.15 -20.08 11.23
C PHE A 387 -5.06 -21.18 11.75
N GLU A 388 -5.14 -21.37 13.06
CA GLU A 388 -5.95 -22.41 13.68
C GLU A 388 -7.43 -22.01 13.62
N GLY A 389 -7.76 -20.80 14.09
CA GLY A 389 -9.13 -20.27 14.07
C GLY A 389 -9.67 -20.01 12.65
N GLU A 390 -8.81 -19.57 11.72
CA GLU A 390 -9.20 -19.20 10.35
C GLU A 390 -9.04 -20.34 9.33
N PHE A 391 -8.63 -21.54 9.74
CA PHE A 391 -8.33 -22.64 8.82
C PHE A 391 -9.52 -22.99 7.89
N ASP A 392 -10.73 -23.03 8.43
CA ASP A 392 -11.92 -23.37 7.65
C ASP A 392 -12.24 -22.31 6.59
N ASN A 393 -11.96 -21.03 6.88
CA ASN A 393 -12.09 -19.92 5.94
C ASN A 393 -11.03 -19.98 4.82
N LEU A 394 -9.85 -20.55 5.12
CA LEU A 394 -8.83 -20.81 4.11
C LEU A 394 -9.23 -21.96 3.19
N ILE A 395 -9.72 -23.07 3.75
CA ILE A 395 -10.03 -24.31 3.03
C ILE A 395 -11.30 -24.20 2.19
N LYS A 396 -12.36 -23.58 2.72
CA LYS A 396 -13.70 -23.59 2.11
C LYS A 396 -13.71 -23.20 0.62
N PRO A 397 -13.06 -22.10 0.17
CA PRO A 397 -13.03 -21.76 -1.25
C PRO A 397 -12.35 -22.81 -2.13
N MET A 398 -11.33 -23.51 -1.59
CA MET A 398 -10.65 -24.57 -2.34
C MET A 398 -11.49 -25.85 -2.46
N LEU A 399 -12.40 -26.11 -1.50
CA LEU A 399 -13.41 -27.16 -1.63
C LEU A 399 -14.49 -26.75 -2.64
N ASP A 400 -14.98 -25.51 -2.55
CA ASP A 400 -16.01 -24.97 -3.44
C ASP A 400 -15.54 -24.95 -4.91
N GLU A 401 -14.29 -24.57 -5.15
CA GLU A 401 -13.64 -24.59 -6.48
C GLU A 401 -13.19 -25.99 -6.92
N LYS A 402 -13.44 -27.03 -6.11
CA LYS A 402 -13.05 -28.42 -6.37
C LYS A 402 -11.55 -28.61 -6.58
N LEU A 403 -10.71 -27.79 -5.94
CA LEU A 403 -9.26 -27.97 -5.88
C LEU A 403 -8.88 -29.05 -4.86
N LEU A 404 -9.71 -29.20 -3.82
CA LEU A 404 -9.58 -30.20 -2.76
C LEU A 404 -10.86 -31.00 -2.60
N ILE A 405 -10.72 -32.22 -2.10
CA ILE A 405 -11.81 -33.06 -1.59
C ILE A 405 -11.48 -33.42 -0.15
N LYS A 406 -12.48 -33.45 0.73
CA LYS A 406 -12.34 -33.92 2.10
C LYS A 406 -12.90 -35.33 2.23
N GLU A 407 -12.06 -36.30 2.60
CA GLU A 407 -12.43 -37.67 2.91
C GLU A 407 -12.12 -37.95 4.39
N GLY A 408 -13.16 -37.97 5.23
CA GLY A 408 -12.99 -38.00 6.68
C GLY A 408 -12.21 -36.78 7.17
N ASP A 409 -11.09 -37.00 7.86
CA ASP A 409 -10.19 -35.94 8.34
C ASP A 409 -9.04 -35.61 7.37
N ARG A 410 -9.08 -36.16 6.16
CA ARG A 410 -8.01 -36.00 5.17
C ARG A 410 -8.44 -35.12 4.01
N PHE A 411 -7.55 -34.23 3.60
CA PHE A 411 -7.67 -33.41 2.39
C PHE A 411 -6.89 -34.06 1.25
N ILE A 412 -7.53 -34.19 0.09
CA ILE A 412 -6.97 -34.81 -1.10
C ILE A 412 -7.02 -33.82 -2.26
N LEU A 413 -5.89 -33.66 -2.93
CA LEU A 413 -5.74 -32.77 -4.07
C LEU A 413 -6.38 -33.34 -5.34
N THR A 414 -7.26 -32.59 -5.97
CA THR A 414 -7.88 -32.99 -7.25
C THR A 414 -6.93 -32.78 -8.43
N GLY A 415 -7.34 -33.24 -9.62
CA GLY A 415 -6.60 -32.96 -10.86
C GLY A 415 -6.48 -31.44 -11.14
N GLU A 416 -7.53 -30.68 -10.87
CA GLU A 416 -7.50 -29.21 -11.01
C GLU A 416 -6.66 -28.55 -9.92
N GLY A 417 -6.71 -29.05 -8.68
CA GLY A 417 -5.81 -28.63 -7.60
C GLY A 417 -4.34 -28.83 -7.96
N LYS A 418 -3.99 -30.01 -8.51
CA LYS A 418 -2.65 -30.30 -9.02
C LYS A 418 -2.23 -29.33 -10.11
N LYS A 419 -3.09 -29.09 -11.11
CA LYS A 419 -2.83 -28.09 -12.17
C LYS A 419 -2.62 -26.68 -11.59
N ARG A 420 -3.38 -26.27 -10.57
CA ARG A 420 -3.25 -24.96 -9.92
C ARG A 420 -1.89 -24.82 -9.24
N VAL A 421 -1.49 -25.78 -8.41
CA VAL A 421 -0.15 -25.82 -7.78
C VAL A 421 0.92 -25.78 -8.85
N ASP A 422 0.75 -26.58 -9.88
CA ASP A 422 1.67 -26.70 -10.99
C ASP A 422 1.88 -25.40 -11.75
N LYS A 423 0.81 -24.61 -11.88
CA LYS A 423 0.78 -23.31 -12.53
C LYS A 423 1.35 -22.20 -11.66
N VAL A 424 1.28 -22.34 -10.34
CA VAL A 424 1.77 -21.33 -9.37
C VAL A 424 3.24 -21.57 -9.05
N PHE A 425 3.65 -22.83 -8.98
CA PHE A 425 4.98 -23.27 -8.57
C PHE A 425 5.75 -23.99 -9.68
N SER A 426 5.46 -23.67 -10.95
CA SER A 426 6.17 -24.25 -12.11
C SER A 426 7.68 -24.01 -12.05
N SER A 427 8.13 -22.93 -11.41
CA SER A 427 9.56 -22.63 -11.18
C SER A 427 10.22 -23.55 -10.17
N MET A 428 9.49 -24.09 -9.17
CA MET A 428 10.05 -25.03 -8.19
C MET A 428 10.33 -26.42 -8.79
N ARG A 429 9.75 -26.75 -9.95
CA ARG A 429 9.92 -28.06 -10.59
C ARG A 429 11.11 -28.19 -11.52
N TYR A 430 11.79 -27.09 -11.87
CA TYR A 430 12.83 -27.15 -12.90
C TYR A 430 14.14 -27.83 -12.46
N HIS A 431 14.33 -28.09 -11.16
CA HIS A 431 15.60 -28.64 -10.65
C HIS A 431 15.48 -29.94 -9.84
N GLN A 432 14.29 -30.54 -9.73
CA GLN A 432 14.14 -31.88 -9.13
C GLN A 432 14.35 -33.05 -10.11
N SER A 433 14.58 -32.76 -11.40
CA SER A 433 14.93 -33.77 -12.40
C SER A 433 16.32 -33.52 -12.99
N LYS A 434 17.37 -33.62 -12.17
CA LYS A 434 18.71 -33.97 -12.64
C LYS A 434 19.53 -34.63 -11.55
#